data_AF-A0A9X1MPY7-F1
#
_entry.id   AF-A0A9X1MPY7-F1
#
_cell.length_a   1.000
_cell.length_b   1.000
_cell.length_c   1.000
_cell.angle_alpha   90.00
_cell.angle_beta   90.00
_cell.angle_gamma   90.00
#
_symmetry.space_group_name_H-M   'P 1'
#
loop_
_entity.id
_entity.type
_entity.pdbx_description
1 polymer ?
#
loop_
_entity_poly.entity_id
_entity_poly.type
_entity_poly.pdbx_seq_one_letter_code
_entity_poly.pdbx_strand_id
1 'polypeptide(L)'
;MNKNHILWGSQTTTAYGGVLVESKGYGVDLVASGLEGEVNIMATSQVQVVSGLGMITVTGTDAGATICLTAGEVGQIRQIVGVPDAGASIQMEPELITISVGPLAGGASITMTPESIIFKVAENTLSITPEGITETVTDTIRSATPAGHVLEAADGSFEVTPAAISLEAPTIEVTGDAMITMEGALVNIN
;
A
#
# COMPACT_ATOMS: atom_id res chain seq x y z
N MET A 1 -15.47 35.16 36.36
CA MET A 1 -16.59 34.20 36.52
C MET A 1 -16.74 33.46 35.21
N ASN A 2 -16.42 32.17 35.17
CA ASN A 2 -16.73 31.33 34.01
C ASN A 2 -18.24 31.05 34.04
N LYS A 3 -18.97 31.49 33.02
CA LYS A 3 -20.37 31.11 32.83
C LYS A 3 -20.40 29.94 31.87
N ASN A 4 -20.92 28.81 32.32
CA ASN A 4 -21.21 27.70 31.43
C ASN A 4 -22.48 28.06 30.64
N HIS A 5 -22.35 28.15 29.32
CA HIS A 5 -23.47 28.33 28.42
C HIS A 5 -23.75 27.00 27.75
N ILE A 6 -24.94 26.45 27.99
CA ILE A 6 -25.43 25.26 27.29
C ILE A 6 -26.56 25.74 26.38
N LEU A 7 -26.38 25.56 25.07
CA LEU A 7 -27.40 25.87 24.07
C LEU A 7 -28.10 24.57 23.69
N TRP A 8 -29.43 24.55 23.84
CA TRP A 8 -30.26 23.42 23.42
C TRP A 8 -31.05 23.82 22.16
N GLY A 9 -31.30 22.86 21.27
CA GLY A 9 -32.05 23.08 20.03
C GLY A 9 -31.21 23.58 18.85
N SER A 10 -31.88 24.06 17.80
CA SER A 10 -31.22 24.59 16.61
C SER A 10 -30.60 25.96 16.89
N GLN A 11 -29.36 26.14 16.46
CA GLN A 11 -28.63 27.40 16.59
C GLN A 11 -28.02 27.74 15.23
N THR A 12 -28.25 28.96 14.77
CA THR A 12 -27.67 29.49 13.53
C THR A 12 -26.90 30.75 13.86
N THR A 13 -25.62 30.79 13.49
CA THR A 13 -24.80 31.99 13.57
C THR A 13 -24.50 32.48 12.17
N THR A 14 -24.86 33.73 11.87
CA THR A 14 -24.53 34.38 10.60
C THR A 14 -23.70 35.62 10.89
N ALA A 15 -22.53 35.74 10.25
CA ALA A 15 -21.65 36.88 10.38
C ALA A 15 -21.21 37.35 8.99
N TYR A 16 -21.14 38.67 8.78
CA TYR A 16 -20.56 39.26 7.57
C TYR A 16 -19.02 39.21 7.58
N GLY A 17 -18.41 39.01 8.76
CA GLY A 17 -16.97 38.81 8.95
C GLY A 17 -16.65 37.36 9.30
N GLY A 18 -15.66 37.15 10.17
CA GLY A 18 -15.28 35.82 10.65
C GLY A 18 -16.06 35.38 11.89
N VAL A 19 -16.22 34.05 12.04
CA VAL A 19 -16.62 33.41 13.30
C VAL A 19 -15.41 32.66 13.83
N LEU A 20 -14.95 33.02 15.03
CA LEU A 20 -13.85 32.33 15.71
C LEU A 20 -14.42 31.43 16.81
N VAL A 21 -14.15 30.14 16.72
CA VAL A 21 -14.36 29.18 17.81
C VAL A 21 -12.99 28.80 18.34
N GLU A 22 -12.66 29.26 19.55
CA GLU A 22 -11.36 29.03 20.19
C GLU A 22 -11.58 28.29 21.51
N SER A 23 -10.81 27.23 21.75
CA SER A 23 -10.70 26.58 23.06
C SER A 23 -9.30 26.78 23.61
N LYS A 24 -9.20 27.30 24.84
CA LYS A 24 -7.92 27.47 25.57
C LYS A 24 -7.61 26.30 26.51
N GLY A 25 -8.36 25.21 26.40
CA GLY A 25 -8.29 24.05 27.30
C GLY A 25 -8.36 22.73 26.54
N TYR A 26 -9.36 21.91 26.86
CA TYR A 26 -9.49 20.52 26.41
C TYR A 26 -9.77 20.30 24.92
N GLY A 27 -9.86 21.36 24.11
CA GLY A 27 -10.12 21.28 22.66
C GLY A 27 -11.51 21.73 22.23
N VAL A 28 -11.81 21.57 20.94
CA VAL A 28 -13.11 21.81 20.31
C VAL A 28 -13.54 20.51 19.64
N ASP A 29 -14.64 19.93 20.11
CA ASP A 29 -15.21 18.71 19.51
C ASP A 29 -16.38 19.09 18.58
N LEU A 30 -16.30 18.64 17.33
CA LEU A 30 -17.41 18.71 16.38
C LEU A 30 -17.98 17.30 16.23
N VAL A 31 -19.15 17.05 16.82
CA VAL A 31 -19.74 15.71 16.91
C VAL A 31 -21.14 15.71 16.32
N ALA A 32 -21.40 14.78 15.39
CA ALA A 32 -22.74 14.44 14.95
C ALA A 32 -23.01 12.97 15.30
N SER A 33 -23.81 12.73 16.35
CA SER A 33 -23.97 11.42 17.00
C SER A 33 -25.21 10.63 16.56
N GLY A 34 -26.01 11.16 15.63
CA GLY A 34 -27.18 10.47 15.08
C GLY A 34 -26.80 9.45 14.00
N LEU A 35 -27.71 8.52 13.67
CA LEU A 35 -27.53 7.54 12.59
C LEU A 35 -27.26 8.18 11.22
N GLU A 36 -27.73 9.41 11.03
CA GLU A 36 -27.52 10.25 9.84
C GLU A 36 -26.82 11.57 10.22
N GLY A 37 -26.03 11.56 11.30
CA GLY A 37 -25.33 12.75 11.76
C GLY A 37 -24.20 13.14 10.81
N GLU A 38 -24.22 14.37 10.32
CA GLU A 38 -23.16 14.91 9.45
C GLU A 38 -22.53 16.18 10.04
N VAL A 39 -21.22 16.33 9.85
CA VAL A 39 -20.51 17.59 10.07
C VAL A 39 -20.02 18.09 8.71
N ASN A 40 -20.70 19.11 8.18
CA ASN A 40 -20.39 19.67 6.88
C ASN A 40 -19.56 20.96 7.04
N ILE A 41 -18.32 20.95 6.54
CA ILE A 41 -17.45 22.13 6.46
C ILE A 41 -17.33 22.52 4.99
N MET A 42 -17.98 23.62 4.62
CA MET A 42 -18.00 24.12 3.25
C MET A 42 -17.21 25.43 3.17
N ALA A 43 -16.25 25.50 2.26
CA ALA A 43 -15.53 26.72 1.94
C ALA A 43 -15.43 26.88 0.42
N THR A 44 -15.47 28.12 -0.05
CA THR A 44 -15.36 28.43 -1.49
C THR A 44 -13.94 28.31 -2.02
N SER A 45 -12.94 28.40 -1.14
CA SER A 45 -11.52 28.37 -1.53
C SER A 45 -10.71 27.32 -0.77
N GLN A 46 -10.80 27.27 0.57
CA GLN A 46 -9.94 26.39 1.35
C GLN A 46 -10.58 25.94 2.68
N VAL A 47 -10.36 24.67 3.03
CA VAL A 47 -10.53 24.11 4.37
C VAL A 47 -9.20 23.57 4.84
N GLN A 48 -8.82 23.83 6.09
CA GLN A 48 -7.56 23.37 6.67
C GLN A 48 -7.78 22.88 8.11
N VAL A 49 -7.22 21.72 8.42
CA VAL A 49 -7.10 21.17 9.78
C VAL A 49 -5.61 21.01 10.07
N VAL A 50 -5.09 21.70 11.08
CA VAL A 50 -3.66 21.76 11.40
C VAL A 50 -3.42 21.27 12.82
N SER A 51 -2.39 20.46 13.01
CA SER A 51 -1.89 20.02 14.31
C SER A 51 -0.37 19.89 14.25
N GLY A 52 0.35 20.94 14.68
CA GLY A 52 1.81 20.99 14.60
C GLY A 52 2.29 20.91 13.15
N LEU A 53 3.07 19.87 12.83
CA LEU A 53 3.53 19.58 11.46
C LEU A 53 2.52 18.78 10.63
N GLY A 54 1.48 18.24 11.27
CA GLY A 54 0.40 17.50 10.61
C GLY A 54 -0.67 18.43 10.05
N MET A 55 -1.12 18.18 8.83
CA MET A 55 -2.08 19.04 8.13
C MET A 55 -2.96 18.26 7.16
N ILE A 56 -4.26 18.55 7.19
CA ILE A 56 -5.24 18.16 6.16
C ILE A 56 -5.71 19.45 5.50
N THR A 57 -5.50 19.60 4.20
CA THR A 57 -5.95 20.78 3.45
C THR A 57 -6.78 20.35 2.25
N VAL A 58 -7.94 20.96 2.07
CA VAL A 58 -8.72 20.89 0.84
C VAL A 58 -8.72 22.27 0.21
N THR A 59 -8.21 22.39 -1.00
CA THR A 59 -8.17 23.65 -1.75
C THR A 59 -8.93 23.50 -3.05
N GLY A 60 -9.86 24.42 -3.31
CA GLY A 60 -10.61 24.53 -4.56
C GLY A 60 -10.13 25.72 -5.38
N THR A 61 -9.99 25.51 -6.68
CA THR A 61 -9.75 26.56 -7.68
C THR A 61 -10.65 26.32 -8.89
N ASP A 62 -10.77 27.32 -9.76
CA ASP A 62 -11.53 27.17 -11.01
C ASP A 62 -10.95 26.07 -11.93
N ALA A 63 -9.68 25.70 -11.74
CA ALA A 63 -9.00 24.65 -12.50
C ALA A 63 -9.17 23.24 -11.89
N GLY A 64 -9.65 23.13 -10.65
CA GLY A 64 -9.81 21.87 -9.95
C GLY A 64 -9.64 21.98 -8.43
N ALA A 65 -9.90 20.86 -7.75
CA ALA A 65 -9.72 20.74 -6.30
C ALA A 65 -8.55 19.79 -5.96
N THR A 66 -7.89 20.04 -4.84
CA THR A 66 -6.78 19.22 -4.33
C THR A 66 -6.97 18.93 -2.85
N ILE A 67 -6.72 17.68 -2.45
CA ILE A 67 -6.64 17.25 -1.05
C ILE A 67 -5.17 16.99 -0.76
N CYS A 68 -4.61 17.69 0.22
CA CYS A 68 -3.25 17.52 0.69
C CYS A 68 -3.26 16.99 2.12
N LEU A 69 -2.54 15.90 2.35
CA LEU A 69 -2.33 15.28 3.66
C LEU A 69 -0.82 15.33 3.95
N THR A 70 -0.43 15.98 5.04
CA THR A 70 0.96 16.09 5.46
C THR A 70 1.08 15.59 6.90
N ALA A 71 2.08 14.75 7.19
CA ALA A 71 2.34 14.24 8.54
C ALA A 71 3.68 14.71 9.14
N GLY A 72 4.47 15.48 8.40
CA GLY A 72 5.83 15.87 8.81
C GLY A 72 6.88 14.79 8.54
N GLU A 73 8.13 15.05 8.92
CA GLU A 73 9.30 14.21 8.60
C GLU A 73 9.27 12.80 9.22
N VAL A 74 8.56 12.63 10.34
CA VAL A 74 8.47 11.35 11.08
C VAL A 74 7.03 10.88 11.26
N GLY A 75 6.07 11.57 10.63
CA GLY A 75 4.66 11.24 10.77
C GLY A 75 4.22 10.16 9.80
N GLN A 76 3.05 9.61 10.08
CA GLN A 76 2.41 8.60 9.22
C GLN A 76 1.02 9.07 8.81
N ILE A 77 0.61 8.69 7.59
CA ILE A 77 -0.76 8.82 7.10
C ILE A 77 -1.33 7.41 7.01
N ARG A 78 -2.42 7.14 7.73
CA ARG A 78 -3.06 5.82 7.77
C ARG A 78 -4.55 5.91 7.50
N GLN A 79 -5.03 5.12 6.56
CA GLN A 79 -6.45 4.90 6.29
C GLN A 79 -6.78 3.44 6.58
N ILE A 80 -7.83 3.18 7.35
CA ILE A 80 -8.20 1.82 7.79
C ILE A 80 -9.70 1.63 7.58
N VAL A 81 -10.09 0.47 7.04
CA VAL A 81 -11.48 0.03 6.94
C VAL A 81 -11.63 -1.32 7.62
N GLY A 82 -12.49 -1.39 8.63
CA GLY A 82 -12.72 -2.60 9.42
C GLY A 82 -11.98 -2.60 10.76
N VAL A 83 -11.75 -3.78 11.32
CA VAL A 83 -11.04 -3.91 12.60
C VAL A 83 -9.56 -3.53 12.43
N PRO A 84 -8.93 -2.82 13.37
CA PRO A 84 -7.56 -2.29 13.22
C PRO A 84 -6.49 -3.31 12.80
N ASP A 85 -6.67 -4.59 13.14
CA ASP A 85 -5.66 -5.65 12.95
C ASP A 85 -5.96 -6.63 11.79
N ALA A 86 -7.13 -6.51 11.16
CA ALA A 86 -7.52 -7.39 10.05
C ALA A 86 -8.26 -6.67 8.91
N GLY A 87 -8.54 -5.39 9.09
CA GLY A 87 -9.14 -4.53 8.08
C GLY A 87 -8.21 -4.25 6.90
N ALA A 88 -8.78 -3.68 5.85
CA ALA A 88 -7.98 -3.12 4.77
C ALA A 88 -7.31 -1.83 5.25
N SER A 89 -6.04 -1.63 4.94
CA SER A 89 -5.36 -0.37 5.26
C SER A 89 -4.39 0.10 4.19
N ILE A 90 -4.24 1.43 4.12
CA ILE A 90 -3.19 2.12 3.37
C ILE A 90 -2.41 2.94 4.39
N GLN A 91 -1.11 2.74 4.46
CA GLN A 91 -0.19 3.42 5.36
C GLN A 91 0.97 4.00 4.57
N MET A 92 1.30 5.26 4.86
CA MET A 92 2.43 5.97 4.29
C MET A 92 3.28 6.54 5.42
N GLU A 93 4.56 6.20 5.38
CA GLU A 93 5.66 6.67 6.21
C GLU A 93 6.75 7.25 5.30
N PRO A 94 7.76 7.95 5.83
CA PRO A 94 8.78 8.62 5.00
C PRO A 94 9.50 7.72 4.00
N GLU A 95 9.76 6.46 4.36
CA GLU A 95 10.50 5.49 3.54
C GLU A 95 9.72 4.19 3.29
N LEU A 96 8.41 4.20 3.58
CA LEU A 96 7.60 2.99 3.53
C LEU A 96 6.16 3.33 3.12
N ILE A 97 5.68 2.66 2.08
CA ILE A 97 4.26 2.64 1.73
C ILE A 97 3.77 1.21 1.84
N THR A 98 2.68 1.00 2.58
CA THR A 98 2.07 -0.31 2.77
C THR A 98 0.59 -0.26 2.43
N ILE A 99 0.15 -1.18 1.58
CA ILE A 99 -1.27 -1.47 1.32
C ILE A 99 -1.50 -2.90 1.80
N SER A 100 -2.46 -3.12 2.69
CA SER A 100 -2.72 -4.45 3.25
C SER A 100 -4.20 -4.76 3.32
N VAL A 101 -4.55 -6.04 3.20
CA VAL A 101 -5.91 -6.56 3.36
C VAL A 101 -5.85 -7.88 4.12
N GLY A 102 -6.58 -7.97 5.24
CA GLY A 102 -6.65 -9.16 6.07
C GLY A 102 -5.64 -9.17 7.23
N PRO A 103 -5.61 -10.26 8.02
CA PRO A 103 -4.74 -10.37 9.19
C PRO A 103 -3.26 -10.54 8.80
N LEU A 104 -2.34 -10.12 9.68
CA LEU A 104 -0.89 -10.15 9.43
C LEU A 104 -0.34 -11.51 8.95
N ALA A 105 -0.88 -12.62 9.45
CA ALA A 105 -0.38 -13.97 9.17
C ALA A 105 -0.93 -14.62 7.90
N GLY A 106 -1.97 -14.06 7.27
CA GLY A 106 -2.63 -14.70 6.12
C GLY A 106 -3.23 -13.73 5.11
N GLY A 107 -3.06 -12.43 5.33
CA GLY A 107 -3.52 -11.39 4.44
C GLY A 107 -2.64 -11.21 3.21
N ALA A 108 -3.06 -10.27 2.38
CA ALA A 108 -2.27 -9.75 1.29
C ALA A 108 -1.67 -8.40 1.67
N SER A 109 -0.45 -8.11 1.19
CA SER A 109 0.17 -6.81 1.32
C SER A 109 1.01 -6.45 0.11
N ILE A 110 1.09 -5.15 -0.15
CA ILE A 110 2.03 -4.53 -1.08
C ILE A 110 2.85 -3.56 -0.23
N THR A 111 4.16 -3.75 -0.22
CA THR A 111 5.09 -2.91 0.53
C THR A 111 6.08 -2.30 -0.43
N MET A 112 6.34 -1.01 -0.30
CA MET A 112 7.28 -0.27 -1.13
C MET A 112 8.21 0.52 -0.24
N THR A 113 9.51 0.35 -0.46
CA THR A 113 10.60 1.14 0.11
C THR A 113 11.41 1.78 -1.02
N PRO A 114 12.33 2.72 -0.74
CA PRO A 114 13.24 3.23 -1.76
C PRO A 114 14.05 2.16 -2.49
N GLU A 115 14.25 1.00 -1.85
CA GLU A 115 15.10 -0.09 -2.34
C GLU A 115 14.32 -1.28 -2.89
N SER A 116 13.01 -1.37 -2.64
CA SER A 116 12.25 -2.57 -3.02
C SER A 116 10.75 -2.35 -3.18
N ILE A 117 10.12 -3.22 -3.97
CA ILE A 117 8.67 -3.39 -4.01
C ILE A 117 8.38 -4.87 -3.75
N ILE A 118 7.58 -5.15 -2.72
CA ILE A 118 7.25 -6.52 -2.27
C ILE A 118 5.73 -6.71 -2.35
N PHE A 119 5.30 -7.72 -3.09
CA PHE A 119 3.94 -8.24 -3.06
C PHE A 119 3.93 -9.52 -2.23
N LYS A 120 3.07 -9.59 -1.23
CA LYS A 120 2.95 -10.76 -0.35
C LYS A 120 1.50 -11.20 -0.25
N VAL A 121 1.23 -12.50 -0.40
CA VAL A 121 -0.07 -13.11 -0.12
C VAL A 121 0.18 -14.37 0.69
N ALA A 122 -0.25 -14.38 1.95
CA ALA A 122 0.12 -15.44 2.90
C ALA A 122 1.65 -15.66 2.92
N GLU A 123 2.13 -16.87 2.61
CA GLU A 123 3.57 -17.20 2.56
C GLU A 123 4.24 -16.88 1.22
N ASN A 124 3.46 -16.55 0.18
CA ASN A 124 3.99 -16.27 -1.14
C ASN A 124 4.48 -14.84 -1.23
N THR A 125 5.67 -14.63 -1.80
CA THR A 125 6.28 -13.31 -1.97
C THR A 125 6.79 -13.09 -3.39
N LEU A 126 6.65 -11.87 -3.89
CA LEU A 126 7.31 -11.39 -5.10
C LEU A 126 8.00 -10.08 -4.73
N SER A 127 9.33 -10.07 -4.78
CA SER A 127 10.18 -8.92 -4.49
C SER A 127 10.82 -8.40 -5.77
N ILE A 128 10.81 -7.10 -5.95
CA ILE A 128 11.49 -6.38 -7.02
C ILE A 128 12.49 -5.43 -6.35
N THR A 129 13.75 -5.55 -6.74
CA THR A 129 14.89 -4.78 -6.24
C THR A 129 15.74 -4.31 -7.42
N PRO A 130 16.65 -3.35 -7.24
CA PRO A 130 17.66 -3.01 -8.25
C PRO A 130 18.49 -4.21 -8.72
N GLU A 131 18.70 -5.19 -7.85
CA GLU A 131 19.45 -6.41 -8.13
C GLU A 131 18.66 -7.43 -8.97
N GLY A 132 17.33 -7.31 -9.01
CA GLY A 132 16.47 -8.19 -9.79
C GLY A 132 15.10 -8.46 -9.17
N ILE A 133 14.44 -9.46 -9.72
CA ILE A 133 13.11 -9.94 -9.30
C ILE A 133 13.29 -11.30 -8.64
N THR A 134 12.68 -11.50 -7.47
CA THR A 134 12.62 -12.80 -6.78
C THR A 134 11.17 -13.14 -6.46
N GLU A 135 10.73 -14.31 -6.86
CA GLU A 135 9.42 -14.89 -6.58
C GLU A 135 9.61 -16.13 -5.70
N THR A 136 8.86 -16.21 -4.61
CA THR A 136 8.82 -17.36 -3.70
C THR A 136 7.37 -17.78 -3.57
N VAL A 137 7.08 -19.01 -3.99
CA VAL A 137 5.76 -19.64 -3.86
C VAL A 137 5.97 -20.95 -3.11
N THR A 138 5.60 -20.98 -1.83
CA THR A 138 5.96 -22.08 -0.93
C THR A 138 7.48 -22.32 -0.96
N ASP A 139 7.93 -23.54 -1.28
CA ASP A 139 9.35 -23.92 -1.33
C ASP A 139 9.97 -23.77 -2.73
N THR A 140 9.25 -23.16 -3.69
CA THR A 140 9.76 -22.89 -5.03
C THR A 140 10.26 -21.44 -5.13
N ILE A 141 11.48 -21.26 -5.64
CA ILE A 141 12.12 -19.96 -5.83
C ILE A 141 12.39 -19.72 -7.31
N ARG A 142 12.00 -18.55 -7.81
CA ARG A 142 12.38 -18.06 -9.13
C ARG A 142 13.04 -16.70 -8.97
N SER A 143 14.25 -16.53 -9.49
CA SER A 143 14.94 -15.25 -9.53
C SER A 143 15.33 -14.84 -10.95
N ALA A 144 15.36 -13.55 -11.19
CA ALA A 144 15.75 -12.92 -12.44
C ALA A 144 16.66 -11.73 -12.11
N THR A 145 17.94 -11.86 -12.43
CA THR A 145 18.97 -10.84 -12.17
C THR A 145 19.68 -10.49 -13.48
N PRO A 146 20.51 -9.43 -13.51
CA PRO A 146 21.38 -9.17 -14.66
C PRO A 146 22.33 -10.33 -15.00
N ALA A 147 22.64 -11.21 -14.04
CA ALA A 147 23.48 -12.39 -14.25
C ALA A 147 22.71 -13.57 -14.89
N GLY A 148 21.38 -13.52 -14.90
CA GLY A 148 20.53 -14.56 -15.49
C GLY A 148 19.31 -14.90 -14.64
N HIS A 149 18.61 -15.96 -15.06
CA HIS A 149 17.45 -16.52 -14.38
C HIS A 149 17.83 -17.79 -13.63
N VAL A 150 17.37 -17.92 -12.39
CA VAL A 150 17.48 -19.16 -11.60
C VAL A 150 16.07 -19.61 -11.24
N LEU A 151 15.78 -20.89 -11.47
CA LEU A 151 14.54 -21.54 -11.05
C LEU A 151 14.93 -22.75 -10.22
N GLU A 152 14.53 -22.74 -8.95
CA GLU A 152 14.78 -23.81 -7.99
C GLU A 152 13.44 -24.32 -7.46
N ALA A 153 13.16 -25.60 -7.68
CA ALA A 153 12.02 -26.29 -7.11
C ALA A 153 12.52 -27.18 -5.97
N ALA A 154 12.03 -26.98 -4.75
CA ALA A 154 12.52 -27.73 -3.59
C ALA A 154 12.24 -29.23 -3.67
N ASP A 155 11.06 -29.62 -4.19
CA ASP A 155 10.68 -31.02 -4.41
C ASP A 155 9.63 -31.08 -5.54
N GLY A 156 9.97 -31.68 -6.69
CA GLY A 156 9.01 -31.87 -7.77
C GLY A 156 9.59 -32.00 -9.17
N SER A 157 8.72 -31.88 -10.17
CA SER A 157 9.08 -31.87 -11.58
C SER A 157 9.16 -30.44 -12.11
N PHE A 158 10.25 -30.12 -12.82
CA PHE A 158 10.30 -28.93 -13.68
C PHE A 158 9.71 -29.28 -15.04
N GLU A 159 8.47 -28.86 -15.28
CA GLU A 159 7.79 -29.05 -16.58
C GLU A 159 7.72 -27.73 -17.33
N VAL A 160 8.22 -27.70 -18.56
CA VAL A 160 8.06 -26.59 -19.49
C VAL A 160 7.17 -27.08 -20.62
N THR A 161 6.04 -26.41 -20.85
CA THR A 161 5.09 -26.72 -21.96
C THR A 161 5.06 -25.60 -23.02
N PRO A 162 6.17 -25.26 -23.68
CA PRO A 162 6.17 -24.23 -24.69
C PRO A 162 5.95 -24.83 -26.09
N ALA A 163 5.48 -24.00 -27.01
CA ALA A 163 5.45 -24.35 -28.43
C ALA A 163 6.85 -24.59 -29.01
N ALA A 164 7.89 -23.99 -28.41
CA ALA A 164 9.31 -24.25 -28.69
C ALA A 164 10.18 -23.78 -27.51
N ILE A 165 11.30 -24.47 -27.25
CA ILE A 165 12.40 -24.01 -26.37
C ILE A 165 13.61 -23.71 -27.25
N SER A 166 14.22 -22.54 -27.08
CA SER A 166 15.53 -22.21 -27.66
C SER A 166 16.48 -21.88 -26.53
N LEU A 167 17.61 -22.60 -26.45
CA LEU A 167 18.66 -22.39 -25.45
C LEU A 167 19.94 -22.02 -26.20
N GLU A 168 20.38 -20.78 -26.05
CA GLU A 168 21.64 -20.30 -26.61
C GLU A 168 22.55 -19.90 -25.45
N ALA A 169 23.57 -20.72 -25.18
CA ALA A 169 24.54 -20.49 -24.13
C ALA A 169 25.91 -21.03 -24.57
N PRO A 170 27.03 -20.47 -24.04
CA PRO A 170 28.36 -21.03 -24.29
C PRO A 170 28.50 -22.48 -23.82
N THR A 171 27.72 -22.89 -22.81
CA THR A 171 27.69 -24.25 -22.28
C THR A 171 26.30 -24.55 -21.74
N ILE A 172 25.79 -25.74 -22.03
CA ILE A 172 24.58 -26.29 -21.43
C ILE A 172 25.02 -27.54 -20.66
N GLU A 173 24.84 -27.54 -19.35
CA GLU A 173 25.14 -28.67 -18.49
C GLU A 173 23.85 -29.22 -17.90
N VAL A 174 23.64 -30.53 -18.04
CA VAL A 174 22.51 -31.25 -17.46
C VAL A 174 23.08 -32.30 -16.53
N THR A 175 22.88 -32.10 -15.23
CA THR A 175 23.30 -33.04 -14.18
C THR A 175 22.06 -33.60 -13.49
N GLY A 176 22.10 -34.89 -13.18
CA GLY A 176 21.02 -35.56 -12.47
C GLY A 176 21.35 -37.04 -12.29
N ASP A 177 20.81 -37.63 -11.24
CA ASP A 177 21.04 -39.05 -10.91
C ASP A 177 20.18 -40.00 -11.76
N ALA A 178 19.31 -39.44 -12.61
CA ALA A 178 18.30 -40.15 -13.40
C ALA A 178 18.61 -40.15 -14.91
N MET A 179 17.80 -40.88 -15.67
CA MET A 179 17.89 -40.96 -17.13
C MET A 179 17.53 -39.62 -17.79
N ILE A 180 18.34 -39.19 -18.77
CA ILE A 180 17.99 -38.13 -19.70
C ILE A 180 17.33 -38.78 -20.93
N THR A 181 16.09 -38.38 -21.24
CA THR A 181 15.35 -38.83 -22.42
C THR A 181 15.09 -37.65 -23.34
N MET A 182 15.46 -37.77 -24.62
CA MET A 182 15.20 -36.77 -25.65
C MET A 182 14.30 -37.40 -26.72
N GLU A 183 13.10 -36.86 -26.91
CA GLU A 183 12.15 -37.32 -27.92
C GLU A 183 11.72 -36.15 -28.82
N GLY A 184 11.71 -36.39 -30.12
CA GLY A 184 11.29 -35.40 -31.10
C GLY A 184 11.20 -36.02 -32.49
N ALA A 185 10.46 -35.35 -33.40
CA ALA A 185 10.36 -35.79 -34.80
C ALA A 185 11.72 -35.81 -35.51
N LEU A 186 12.64 -34.94 -35.08
CA LEU A 186 14.04 -34.91 -35.50
C LEU A 186 14.89 -34.51 -34.29
N VAL A 187 15.88 -35.33 -33.95
CA VAL A 187 16.92 -35.00 -32.96
C VAL A 187 18.24 -34.91 -33.70
N ASN A 188 18.84 -33.71 -33.73
CA ASN A 188 20.15 -33.49 -34.34
C ASN A 188 21.15 -33.07 -33.25
N ILE A 189 22.23 -33.83 -33.11
CA ILE A 189 23.31 -33.58 -32.15
C ILE A 189 24.58 -33.44 -32.99
N ASN A 190 25.18 -32.25 -32.97
CA ASN A 190 26.41 -31.93 -33.69
C ASN A 190 27.59 -31.79 -32.74
#